data_AF-A0A9E6ZHX1-F1
#
_entry.id   AF-A0A9E6ZHX1-F1
#
_cell.length_a   1.000
_cell.length_b   1.000
_cell.length_c   1.000
_cell.angle_alpha   90.00
_cell.angle_beta   90.00
_cell.angle_gamma   90.00
#
_symmetry.space_group_name_H-M   'P 1'
#
loop_
_entity.id
_entity.type
_entity.pdbx_description
1 polymer ?
#
loop_
_entity_poly.entity_id
_entity_poly.type
_entity_poly.pdbx_seq_one_letter_code
_entity_poly.pdbx_strand_id
1 'polypeptide(L)'
;MSITTPVPGMEMVLAGDEALLKALSLVEVQDGKSPIYSISAFNLELNRSIGSIITDSDEISGLLPGLSIKFDNTLGLRLDPQPPTGTVNPLVSFGWPSPDERPALSLSGVAASFFIHVAPRGFNLQIGANQGQTIRSFIEDMSAGALGVEGLLIVDGSLAEEAISIVDVAMQRVSSQRSRLGAIQNRLESTIRNLDVAAENLTASESRIRDVDVAAETMTSTRNQILLQAGVAALAQANQLPQSVLQLLQ
;
A
#
# COMPACT_ATOMS: atom_id res chain seq x y z
N MET A 1 -50.25 -18.55 30.14
CA MET A 1 -49.06 -17.72 30.37
C MET A 1 -49.09 -17.30 31.83
N SER A 2 -48.19 -17.79 32.69
CA SER A 2 -48.18 -17.43 34.12
C SER A 2 -47.25 -16.22 34.33
N ILE A 3 -47.78 -15.11 34.82
CA ILE A 3 -46.97 -13.98 35.28
C ILE A 3 -46.93 -14.06 36.79
N THR A 4 -45.74 -14.27 37.35
CA THR A 4 -45.53 -14.28 38.79
C THR A 4 -45.64 -12.85 39.31
N THR A 5 -46.61 -12.60 40.20
CA THR A 5 -46.72 -11.31 40.87
C THR A 5 -45.66 -11.19 41.98
N PRO A 6 -45.33 -9.98 42.47
CA PRO A 6 -44.20 -9.76 43.38
C PRO A 6 -44.36 -10.35 44.79
N VAL A 7 -45.46 -11.06 45.07
CA VAL A 7 -45.71 -11.70 46.36
C VAL A 7 -45.75 -13.21 46.18
N PRO A 8 -44.94 -14.00 46.93
CA PRO A 8 -44.87 -15.44 46.74
C PRO A 8 -46.22 -16.12 47.02
N GLY A 9 -46.76 -16.86 46.04
CA GLY A 9 -47.86 -17.82 46.25
C GLY A 9 -49.23 -17.47 45.66
N MET A 10 -49.39 -16.40 44.88
CA MET A 10 -50.62 -16.17 44.10
C MET A 10 -50.36 -16.23 42.58
N GLU A 11 -50.99 -17.21 41.92
CA GLU A 11 -51.02 -17.36 40.47
C GLU A 11 -52.28 -16.65 39.93
N MET A 12 -52.10 -15.64 39.07
CA MET A 12 -53.21 -14.96 38.41
C MET A 12 -53.45 -15.61 37.04
N VAL A 13 -54.58 -16.31 36.90
CA VAL A 13 -55.01 -16.95 35.65
C VAL A 13 -55.90 -15.97 34.89
N LEU A 14 -55.45 -15.51 33.72
CA LEU A 14 -56.26 -14.73 32.80
C LEU A 14 -56.90 -15.68 31.77
N ALA A 15 -58.22 -15.75 31.76
CA ALA A 15 -58.99 -16.53 30.78
C ALA A 15 -59.60 -15.56 29.75
N GLY A 16 -59.28 -15.78 28.47
CA GLY A 16 -59.76 -14.99 27.35
C GLY A 16 -59.49 -15.71 26.04
N ASP A 17 -60.09 -15.19 24.97
CA ASP A 17 -59.90 -15.72 23.61
C ASP A 17 -58.42 -15.68 23.19
N GLU A 18 -57.92 -16.79 22.62
CA GLU A 18 -56.49 -17.02 22.34
C GLU A 18 -55.91 -15.94 21.40
N ALA A 19 -56.74 -15.41 20.51
CA ALA A 19 -56.37 -14.36 19.57
C ALA A 19 -56.04 -13.02 20.25
N LEU A 20 -56.78 -12.65 21.31
CA LEU A 20 -56.55 -11.40 22.04
C LEU A 20 -55.33 -11.50 22.98
N LEU A 21 -55.04 -12.69 23.51
CA LEU A 21 -53.87 -12.96 24.34
C LEU A 21 -52.56 -12.93 23.52
N LYS A 22 -52.58 -13.40 22.28
CA LYS A 22 -51.44 -13.29 21.35
C LYS A 22 -51.18 -11.85 20.91
N ALA A 23 -52.22 -11.03 20.72
CA ALA A 23 -52.07 -9.65 20.27
C ALA A 23 -51.40 -8.71 21.30
N LEU A 24 -51.49 -9.02 22.60
CA LEU A 24 -50.88 -8.23 23.68
C LEU A 24 -49.43 -8.64 24.02
N SER A 25 -48.90 -9.69 23.41
CA SER A 25 -47.54 -10.18 23.60
C SER A 25 -46.77 -10.17 22.27
N LEU A 26 -46.43 -8.98 21.76
CA LEU A 26 -45.52 -8.84 20.62
C LEU A 26 -44.22 -8.13 21.04
N VAL A 27 -43.32 -8.91 21.65
CA VAL A 27 -41.90 -8.91 21.29
C VAL A 27 -41.47 -10.36 21.30
N GLU A 28 -41.52 -11.01 20.13
CA GLU A 28 -40.80 -12.27 19.92
C GLU A 28 -39.32 -11.86 19.83
N VAL A 29 -38.60 -11.97 20.96
CA VAL A 29 -37.14 -11.86 20.94
C VAL A 29 -36.65 -13.03 20.10
N GLN A 30 -36.13 -12.72 18.93
CA GLN A 30 -35.57 -13.70 18.00
C GLN A 30 -34.46 -14.48 18.73
N ASP A 31 -34.70 -15.75 19.03
CA ASP A 31 -33.66 -16.62 19.59
C ASP A 31 -32.46 -16.64 18.62
N GLY A 32 -31.28 -16.36 19.14
CA GLY A 32 -30.04 -16.34 18.36
C GLY A 32 -29.82 -17.72 17.71
N LYS A 33 -29.90 -17.79 16.38
CA LYS A 33 -29.67 -19.03 15.63
C LYS A 33 -28.18 -19.30 15.58
N SER A 34 -27.72 -20.37 16.22
CA SER A 34 -26.31 -20.82 16.16
C SER A 34 -25.89 -21.03 14.69
N PRO A 35 -24.66 -20.65 14.32
CA PRO A 35 -24.15 -20.88 12.97
C PRO A 35 -24.09 -22.40 12.71
N ILE A 36 -24.72 -22.83 11.62
CA ILE A 36 -24.69 -24.23 11.19
C ILE A 36 -23.57 -24.37 10.15
N TYR A 37 -22.58 -25.21 10.44
CA TYR A 37 -21.47 -25.52 9.55
C TYR A 37 -21.72 -26.85 8.82
N SER A 38 -21.51 -26.89 7.51
CA SER A 38 -21.62 -28.09 6.68
C SER A 38 -20.33 -28.31 5.91
N ILE A 39 -19.67 -29.46 6.11
CA ILE A 39 -18.47 -29.86 5.37
C ILE A 39 -18.71 -31.22 4.72
N SER A 40 -18.37 -31.33 3.43
CA SER A 40 -18.32 -32.60 2.68
C SER A 40 -16.89 -32.93 2.27
N ALA A 41 -16.47 -34.18 2.43
CA ALA A 41 -15.17 -34.67 1.97
C ALA A 41 -15.33 -35.56 0.74
N PHE A 42 -14.43 -35.39 -0.23
CA PHE A 42 -14.45 -36.11 -1.50
C PHE A 42 -13.08 -36.74 -1.78
N ASN A 43 -13.07 -38.00 -2.20
CA ASN A 43 -11.85 -38.65 -2.66
C ASN A 43 -11.74 -38.43 -4.17
N LEU A 44 -10.75 -37.64 -4.59
CA LEU A 44 -10.51 -37.28 -5.99
C LEU A 44 -10.02 -38.45 -6.84
N GLU A 45 -9.40 -39.46 -6.25
CA GLU A 45 -8.82 -40.60 -6.96
C GLU A 45 -9.86 -41.69 -7.25
N LEU A 46 -10.81 -41.88 -6.34
CA LEU A 46 -11.92 -42.83 -6.51
C LEU A 46 -13.21 -42.16 -7.02
N ASN A 47 -13.18 -40.85 -7.23
CA ASN A 47 -14.30 -40.00 -7.66
C ASN A 47 -15.59 -40.28 -6.85
N ARG A 48 -15.47 -40.44 -5.53
CA ARG A 48 -16.56 -40.80 -4.62
C ARG A 48 -16.53 -39.92 -3.36
N SER A 49 -17.72 -39.56 -2.86
CA SER A 49 -17.85 -38.84 -1.58
C SER A 49 -17.49 -39.75 -0.40
N ILE A 50 -16.69 -39.21 0.52
CA ILE A 50 -16.28 -39.88 1.76
C ILE A 50 -17.38 -39.73 2.82
N GLY A 51 -18.01 -38.56 2.87
CA GLY A 51 -19.13 -38.27 3.75
C GLY A 51 -19.40 -36.76 3.86
N SER A 52 -20.38 -36.41 4.68
CA SER A 52 -20.69 -35.02 5.04
C SER A 52 -21.09 -34.94 6.50
N ILE A 53 -20.58 -33.93 7.22
CA ILE A 53 -20.98 -33.65 8.61
C ILE A 53 -21.56 -32.25 8.66
N ILE A 54 -22.71 -32.15 9.33
CA ILE A 54 -23.37 -30.89 9.67
C ILE A 54 -23.30 -30.77 11.18
N THR A 55 -22.71 -29.68 11.69
CA THR A 55 -22.61 -29.42 13.12
C THR A 55 -22.80 -27.95 13.42
N ASP A 56 -23.27 -27.66 14.63
CA ASP A 56 -23.39 -26.34 15.23
C ASP A 56 -22.18 -25.97 16.09
N SER A 57 -21.19 -26.85 16.18
CA SER A 57 -19.92 -26.66 16.89
C SER A 57 -18.82 -26.07 16.00
N ASP A 58 -17.97 -25.22 16.60
CA ASP A 58 -16.79 -24.62 15.94
C ASP A 58 -15.66 -25.63 15.63
N GLU A 59 -15.84 -26.91 15.98
CA GLU A 59 -14.94 -28.00 15.66
C GLU A 59 -15.70 -29.14 14.99
N ILE A 60 -15.20 -29.61 13.84
CA ILE A 60 -15.69 -30.78 13.12
C ILE A 60 -14.63 -31.87 13.16
N SER A 61 -14.99 -33.03 13.70
CA SER A 61 -14.14 -34.22 13.73
C SER A 61 -14.88 -35.45 13.19
N GLY A 62 -14.16 -36.46 12.73
CA GLY A 62 -14.73 -37.74 12.30
C GLY A 62 -15.09 -37.85 10.81
N LEU A 63 -14.96 -36.79 10.02
CA LEU A 63 -15.17 -36.84 8.56
C LEU A 63 -14.02 -37.58 7.84
N LEU A 64 -12.80 -37.38 8.32
CA LEU A 64 -11.60 -38.08 7.89
C LEU A 64 -10.90 -38.62 9.14
N PRO A 65 -10.45 -39.88 9.17
CA PRO A 65 -9.75 -40.42 10.33
C PRO A 65 -8.51 -39.59 10.67
N GLY A 66 -8.42 -39.09 11.90
CA GLY A 66 -7.27 -38.35 12.41
C GLY A 66 -7.20 -36.86 12.07
N LEU A 67 -8.27 -36.26 11.51
CA LEU A 67 -8.33 -34.84 11.21
C LEU A 67 -9.51 -34.15 11.92
N SER A 68 -9.21 -33.10 12.69
CA SER A 68 -10.19 -32.13 13.20
C SER A 68 -10.03 -30.81 12.46
N ILE A 69 -11.14 -30.16 12.13
CA ILE A 69 -11.19 -28.84 11.50
C ILE A 69 -11.85 -27.88 12.49
N LYS A 70 -11.15 -26.81 12.88
CA LYS A 70 -11.66 -25.77 13.77
C LYS A 70 -11.90 -24.47 12.99
N PHE A 71 -13.02 -23.80 13.25
CA PHE A 71 -13.34 -22.50 12.68
C PHE A 71 -13.25 -21.42 13.76
N ASP A 72 -12.29 -20.51 13.66
CA ASP A 72 -12.23 -19.31 14.51
C ASP A 72 -13.01 -18.18 13.83
N ASN A 73 -14.14 -17.79 14.41
CA ASN A 73 -15.14 -16.89 13.80
C ASN A 73 -14.77 -15.39 13.83
N THR A 74 -13.48 -15.04 13.83
CA THR A 74 -13.02 -13.65 14.03
C THR A 74 -12.22 -13.01 12.90
N LEU A 75 -12.07 -13.64 11.74
CA LEU A 75 -11.42 -12.98 10.59
C LEU A 75 -12.10 -13.36 9.27
N GLY A 76 -12.98 -12.49 8.79
CA GLY A 76 -13.35 -12.46 7.37
C GLY A 76 -14.81 -12.12 7.13
N LEU A 77 -15.04 -10.99 6.45
CA LEU A 77 -16.27 -10.71 5.73
C LEU A 77 -16.65 -11.92 4.87
N ARG A 78 -17.76 -12.59 5.21
CA ARG A 78 -18.28 -13.74 4.47
C ARG A 78 -19.54 -13.31 3.71
N LEU A 79 -19.42 -13.25 2.39
CA LEU A 79 -20.53 -13.16 1.45
C LEU A 79 -20.86 -14.59 1.01
N ASP A 80 -21.79 -15.26 1.68
CA ASP A 80 -22.28 -16.56 1.20
C ASP A 80 -23.72 -16.47 0.71
N PRO A 81 -24.00 -16.89 -0.54
CA PRO A 81 -25.33 -17.28 -0.97
C PRO A 81 -25.70 -18.63 -0.34
N GLN A 82 -26.90 -18.70 0.25
CA GLN A 82 -27.54 -19.97 0.60
C GLN A 82 -27.65 -20.89 -0.63
N PRO A 83 -27.58 -22.22 -0.44
CA PRO A 83 -28.44 -23.12 -1.18
C PRO A 83 -29.51 -23.70 -0.23
N PRO A 84 -30.72 -23.96 -0.76
CA PRO A 84 -30.92 -25.34 -1.20
C PRO A 84 -31.52 -25.43 -2.60
N THR A 85 -31.01 -26.40 -3.37
CA THR A 85 -31.60 -26.98 -4.59
C THR A 85 -31.98 -26.00 -5.72
N GLY A 86 -30.99 -25.72 -6.57
CA GLY A 86 -31.15 -25.03 -7.84
C GLY A 86 -29.80 -24.51 -8.32
N THR A 87 -29.57 -24.47 -9.62
CA THR A 87 -28.38 -23.83 -10.20
C THR A 87 -28.33 -22.36 -9.76
N VAL A 88 -27.57 -22.05 -8.71
CA VAL A 88 -27.39 -20.67 -8.25
C VAL A 88 -26.32 -20.01 -9.09
N ASN A 89 -26.75 -19.07 -9.93
CA ASN A 89 -25.87 -18.17 -10.64
C ASN A 89 -25.31 -17.19 -9.57
N PRO A 90 -24.00 -17.19 -9.25
CA PRO A 90 -23.47 -16.38 -8.17
C PRO A 90 -23.80 -14.91 -8.41
N LEU A 91 -24.33 -14.22 -7.39
CA LEU A 91 -24.68 -12.81 -7.54
C LEU A 91 -23.49 -11.98 -7.94
N VAL A 92 -22.25 -12.30 -7.55
CA VAL A 92 -21.01 -11.66 -8.00
C VAL A 92 -19.99 -12.75 -8.36
N SER A 93 -19.33 -12.69 -9.52
CA SER A 93 -18.21 -13.57 -9.89
C SER A 93 -17.02 -12.78 -10.41
N PHE A 94 -15.79 -13.19 -10.09
CA PHE A 94 -14.55 -12.61 -10.64
C PHE A 94 -13.86 -13.66 -11.50
N GLY A 95 -13.60 -13.34 -12.76
CA GLY A 95 -12.99 -14.29 -13.68
C GLY A 95 -12.36 -13.64 -14.90
N TRP A 96 -11.47 -14.40 -15.53
CA TRP A 96 -10.99 -14.13 -16.87
C TRP A 96 -11.92 -14.85 -17.85
N PRO A 97 -12.81 -14.14 -18.57
CA PRO A 97 -13.73 -14.77 -19.51
C PRO A 97 -12.99 -15.50 -20.64
N SER A 98 -11.81 -15.00 -21.02
CA SER A 98 -10.83 -15.70 -21.85
C SER A 98 -9.39 -15.21 -21.53
N PRO A 99 -8.33 -15.94 -21.93
CA PRO A 99 -6.95 -15.51 -21.70
C PRO A 99 -6.58 -14.17 -22.34
N ASP A 100 -7.28 -13.77 -23.40
CA ASP A 100 -7.03 -12.56 -24.17
C ASP A 100 -7.95 -11.39 -23.76
N GLU A 101 -8.92 -11.64 -22.88
CA GLU A 101 -9.86 -10.63 -22.38
C GLU A 101 -9.47 -10.11 -20.99
N ARG A 102 -9.89 -8.88 -20.71
CA ARG A 102 -9.64 -8.24 -19.41
C ARG A 102 -10.45 -8.96 -18.33
N PRO A 103 -9.87 -9.17 -17.12
CA PRO A 103 -10.61 -9.74 -16.02
C PRO A 103 -11.81 -8.86 -15.68
N ALA A 104 -12.98 -9.48 -15.58
CA ALA A 104 -14.22 -8.80 -15.25
C ALA A 104 -14.75 -9.34 -13.93
N LEU A 105 -15.27 -8.44 -13.11
CA LEU A 105 -16.21 -8.81 -12.06
C LEU A 105 -17.61 -8.79 -12.76
N SER A 106 -18.49 -9.75 -12.49
CA SER A 106 -19.82 -9.82 -13.08
C SER A 106 -20.86 -10.00 -12.00
N LEU A 107 -21.96 -9.23 -12.03
CA LEU A 107 -23.07 -9.34 -11.08
C LEU A 107 -24.24 -10.05 -11.76
N SER A 108 -24.66 -11.23 -11.27
CA SER A 108 -25.78 -11.98 -11.87
C SER A 108 -27.09 -11.18 -11.75
N GLY A 109 -27.70 -10.88 -12.90
CA GLY A 109 -28.98 -10.17 -13.00
C GLY A 109 -28.87 -8.65 -13.22
N VAL A 110 -27.65 -8.09 -13.29
CA VAL A 110 -27.43 -6.68 -13.61
C VAL A 110 -26.40 -6.57 -14.74
N ALA A 111 -26.82 -6.03 -15.89
CA ALA A 111 -25.92 -5.72 -17.00
C ALA A 111 -25.14 -4.41 -16.74
N ALA A 112 -24.41 -4.34 -15.62
CA ALA A 112 -23.59 -3.19 -15.28
C ALA A 112 -22.13 -3.61 -15.17
N SER A 113 -21.31 -3.06 -16.06
CA SER A 113 -19.85 -3.11 -16.00
C SER A 113 -19.36 -2.14 -14.93
N PHE A 114 -18.82 -2.64 -13.82
CA PHE A 114 -17.96 -1.85 -12.94
C PHE A 114 -16.49 -2.06 -13.38
N PHE A 115 -15.71 -0.99 -13.31
CA PHE A 115 -14.30 -1.01 -13.69
C PHE A 115 -13.44 -1.27 -12.46
N ILE A 116 -12.76 -2.41 -12.42
CA ILE A 116 -11.65 -2.61 -11.48
C ILE A 116 -10.48 -1.77 -11.98
N HIS A 117 -10.15 -0.71 -11.25
CA HIS A 117 -8.92 0.03 -11.47
C HIS A 117 -7.76 -0.83 -10.94
N VAL A 118 -7.09 -1.53 -11.85
CA VAL A 118 -5.79 -2.13 -11.56
C VAL A 118 -4.82 -0.97 -11.31
N ALA A 119 -4.22 -0.97 -10.14
CA ALA A 119 -3.33 0.09 -9.70
C ALA A 119 -2.30 0.41 -10.80
N PRO A 120 -2.14 1.68 -11.19
CA PRO A 120 -1.22 2.07 -12.25
C PRO A 120 0.22 1.66 -11.95
N ARG A 121 0.96 1.33 -13.01
CA ARG A 121 2.41 1.05 -12.93
C ARG A 121 3.12 2.31 -12.45
N GLY A 122 3.29 2.41 -11.14
CA GLY A 122 3.97 3.54 -10.53
C GLY A 122 5.43 3.59 -10.97
N PHE A 123 5.96 4.81 -11.07
CA PHE A 123 7.38 5.05 -11.24
C PHE A 123 8.00 5.44 -9.89
N ASN A 124 9.25 5.05 -9.71
CA ASN A 124 10.04 5.38 -8.53
C ASN A 124 11.22 6.24 -8.98
N LEU A 125 11.28 7.48 -8.50
CA LEU A 125 12.35 8.41 -8.80
C LEU A 125 13.34 8.43 -7.65
N GLN A 126 14.61 8.14 -7.91
CA GLN A 126 15.70 8.44 -6.99
C GLN A 126 15.97 9.95 -7.08
N ILE A 127 15.76 10.67 -5.99
CA ILE A 127 15.80 12.14 -5.95
C ILE A 127 16.96 12.68 -5.12
N GLY A 128 17.81 11.83 -4.55
CA GLY A 128 18.93 12.27 -3.75
C GLY A 128 20.11 11.30 -3.77
N ALA A 129 21.21 11.71 -3.16
CA ALA A 129 22.48 10.98 -3.20
C ALA A 129 22.48 9.70 -2.34
N ASN A 130 21.58 9.60 -1.34
CA ASN A 130 21.58 8.52 -0.36
C ASN A 130 20.47 7.49 -0.61
N GLN A 131 20.69 6.26 -0.13
CA GLN A 131 19.70 5.19 -0.18
C GLN A 131 18.40 5.61 0.52
N GLY A 132 17.26 5.30 -0.10
CA GLY A 132 15.92 5.62 0.44
C GLY A 132 15.42 7.03 0.12
N GLN A 133 16.23 7.89 -0.51
CA GLN A 133 15.80 9.19 -1.01
C GLN A 133 15.05 9.04 -2.34
N THR A 134 13.85 8.47 -2.26
CA THR A 134 13.00 8.19 -3.43
C THR A 134 11.62 8.81 -3.33
N ILE A 135 11.07 9.21 -4.47
CA ILE A 135 9.65 9.57 -4.62
C ILE A 135 8.96 8.52 -5.48
N ARG A 136 7.95 7.87 -4.91
CA ARG A 136 7.04 6.98 -5.63
C ARG A 136 5.81 7.75 -6.06
N SER A 137 5.41 7.57 -7.30
CA SER A 137 4.14 8.10 -7.83
C SER A 137 3.62 7.22 -8.93
N PHE A 138 2.40 7.47 -9.36
CA PHE A 138 1.75 6.77 -10.45
C PHE A 138 0.83 7.71 -11.23
N ILE A 139 0.52 7.31 -12.46
CA ILE A 139 -0.50 7.94 -13.28
C ILE A 139 -1.62 6.95 -13.51
N GLU A 140 -2.79 7.22 -12.92
CA GLU A 140 -4.01 6.44 -13.20
C GLU A 140 -4.36 6.49 -14.69
N ASP A 141 -5.07 5.47 -15.18
CA ASP A 141 -5.59 5.48 -16.55
C ASP A 141 -6.59 6.63 -16.71
N MET A 142 -6.26 7.55 -17.62
CA MET A 142 -7.06 8.75 -17.93
C MET A 142 -7.70 8.66 -19.33
N SER A 143 -7.80 7.46 -19.90
CA SER A 143 -8.52 7.23 -21.15
C SER A 143 -10.03 7.51 -21.01
N ALA A 144 -10.71 7.75 -22.13
CA ALA A 144 -12.16 8.03 -22.14
C ALA A 144 -12.97 6.93 -21.43
N GLY A 145 -12.63 5.66 -21.67
CA GLY A 145 -13.25 4.52 -20.99
C GLY A 145 -12.98 4.49 -19.49
N ALA A 146 -11.72 4.72 -19.06
CA ALA A 146 -11.36 4.73 -17.63
C ALA A 146 -11.99 5.90 -16.85
N LEU A 147 -12.24 7.01 -17.54
CA LEU A 147 -12.96 8.17 -17.02
C LEU A 147 -14.49 8.04 -17.08
N GLY A 148 -15.01 7.00 -17.76
CA GLY A 148 -16.45 6.78 -17.91
C GLY A 148 -17.12 7.73 -18.90
N VAL A 149 -16.35 8.45 -19.72
CA VAL A 149 -16.88 9.42 -20.71
C VAL A 149 -17.03 8.82 -22.11
N GLU A 150 -16.74 7.52 -22.27
CA GLU A 150 -16.92 6.79 -23.52
C GLU A 150 -18.39 6.40 -23.71
N GLY A 151 -18.96 6.73 -24.88
CA GLY A 151 -20.33 6.34 -25.22
C GLY A 151 -21.44 7.18 -24.58
N LEU A 152 -21.14 8.38 -24.06
CA LEU A 152 -22.17 9.30 -23.56
C LEU A 152 -23.21 9.60 -24.63
N LEU A 153 -24.48 9.38 -24.30
CA LEU A 153 -25.62 9.60 -25.18
C LEU A 153 -26.31 10.92 -24.81
N ILE A 154 -26.41 11.85 -25.77
CA ILE A 154 -26.98 13.19 -25.56
C ILE A 154 -28.19 13.37 -26.49
N VAL A 155 -29.14 12.44 -26.40
CA VAL A 155 -30.33 12.43 -27.28
C VAL A 155 -31.59 12.96 -26.60
N ASP A 156 -31.61 12.98 -25.26
CA ASP A 156 -32.71 13.48 -24.45
C ASP A 156 -32.18 14.44 -23.37
N GLY A 157 -33.03 15.34 -22.88
CA GLY A 157 -32.66 16.31 -21.84
C GLY A 157 -32.20 15.66 -20.54
N SER A 158 -32.85 14.56 -20.13
CA SER A 158 -32.46 13.82 -18.92
C SER A 158 -31.08 13.17 -19.06
N LEU A 159 -30.81 12.57 -20.22
CA LEU A 159 -29.51 11.96 -20.53
C LEU A 159 -28.39 13.00 -20.66
N ALA A 160 -28.72 14.21 -21.12
CA ALA A 160 -27.77 15.32 -21.15
C ALA A 160 -27.38 15.79 -19.73
N GLU A 161 -28.32 15.83 -18.78
CA GLU A 161 -28.02 16.16 -17.38
C GLU A 161 -27.13 15.09 -16.73
N GLU A 162 -27.41 13.81 -16.97
CA GLU A 162 -26.56 12.71 -16.49
C GLU A 162 -25.16 12.76 -17.10
N ALA A 163 -25.05 13.02 -18.40
CA ALA A 163 -23.79 13.18 -19.10
C ALA A 163 -22.93 14.31 -18.51
N ILE A 164 -23.53 15.44 -18.13
CA ILE A 164 -22.82 16.54 -17.45
C ILE A 164 -22.24 16.06 -16.12
N SER A 165 -23.02 15.35 -15.31
CA SER A 165 -22.53 14.82 -14.02
C SER A 165 -21.38 13.84 -14.20
N ILE A 166 -21.42 12.98 -15.22
CA ILE A 166 -20.33 12.04 -15.52
C ILE A 166 -19.06 12.79 -15.93
N VAL A 167 -19.20 13.82 -16.78
CA VAL A 167 -18.07 14.65 -17.21
C VAL A 167 -17.46 15.42 -16.04
N ASP A 168 -18.27 15.96 -15.12
CA ASP A 168 -17.78 16.66 -13.93
C ASP A 168 -16.93 15.75 -13.04
N VAL A 169 -17.38 14.51 -12.83
CA VAL A 169 -16.60 13.50 -12.08
C VAL A 169 -15.29 13.18 -12.82
N ALA A 170 -15.34 12.99 -14.14
CA ALA A 170 -14.14 12.77 -14.94
C ALA A 170 -13.15 13.95 -14.84
N MET A 171 -13.64 15.18 -14.90
CA MET A 171 -12.83 16.40 -14.74
C MET A 171 -12.19 16.48 -13.36
N GLN A 172 -12.94 16.16 -12.30
CA GLN A 172 -12.41 16.11 -10.94
C GLN A 172 -11.28 15.07 -10.80
N ARG A 173 -11.44 13.89 -11.41
CA ARG A 173 -10.39 12.86 -11.42
C ARG A 173 -9.12 13.33 -12.13
N VAL A 174 -9.25 13.92 -13.31
CA VAL A 174 -8.11 14.49 -14.05
C VAL A 174 -7.44 15.62 -13.26
N SER A 175 -8.23 16.50 -12.64
CA SER A 175 -7.73 17.61 -11.84
C SER A 175 -6.96 17.12 -10.61
N SER A 176 -7.51 16.12 -9.90
CA SER A 176 -6.83 15.43 -8.78
C SER A 176 -5.50 14.83 -9.22
N GLN A 177 -5.48 14.17 -10.38
CA GLN A 177 -4.26 13.58 -10.92
C GLN A 177 -3.20 14.64 -11.27
N ARG A 178 -3.61 15.77 -11.88
CA ARG A 178 -2.71 16.91 -12.13
C ARG A 178 -2.19 17.55 -10.86
N SER A 179 -3.04 17.68 -9.83
CA SER A 179 -2.65 18.19 -8.52
C SER A 179 -1.58 17.32 -7.86
N ARG A 180 -1.75 15.98 -7.90
CA ARG A 180 -0.74 15.03 -7.41
C ARG A 180 0.60 15.18 -8.12
N LEU A 181 0.57 15.30 -9.45
CA LEU A 181 1.80 15.50 -10.24
C LEU A 181 2.46 16.84 -9.94
N GLY A 182 1.69 17.92 -9.78
CA GLY A 182 2.21 19.23 -9.37
C GLY A 182 2.85 19.20 -7.98
N ALA A 183 2.25 18.49 -7.02
CA ALA A 183 2.86 18.30 -5.70
C ALA A 183 4.21 17.57 -5.77
N ILE A 184 4.35 16.60 -6.68
CA ILE A 184 5.62 15.91 -6.90
C ILE A 184 6.63 16.83 -7.58
N GLN A 185 6.23 17.64 -8.56
CA GLN A 185 7.10 18.64 -9.18
C GLN A 185 7.65 19.61 -8.12
N ASN A 186 6.79 20.15 -7.25
CA ASN A 186 7.24 21.01 -6.15
C ASN A 186 8.25 20.33 -5.22
N ARG A 187 8.04 19.04 -4.91
CA ARG A 187 8.99 18.26 -4.12
C ARG A 187 10.32 18.04 -4.85
N LEU A 188 10.28 17.77 -6.15
CA LEU A 188 11.47 17.64 -6.98
C LEU A 188 12.26 18.94 -7.01
N GLU A 189 11.60 20.08 -7.25
CA GLU A 189 12.23 21.40 -7.24
C GLU A 189 12.84 21.76 -5.88
N SER A 190 12.14 21.45 -4.78
CA SER A 190 12.70 21.65 -3.45
C SER A 190 13.91 20.73 -3.20
N THR A 191 13.88 19.51 -3.71
CA THR A 191 14.99 18.56 -3.52
C THR A 191 16.19 18.99 -4.34
N ILE A 192 16.00 19.42 -5.59
CA ILE A 192 17.05 19.97 -6.44
C ILE A 192 17.73 21.15 -5.76
N ARG A 193 16.95 22.13 -5.28
CA ARG A 193 17.52 23.29 -4.55
C ARG A 193 18.33 22.89 -3.33
N ASN A 194 17.86 21.90 -2.56
CA ASN A 194 18.61 21.40 -1.41
C ASN A 194 19.91 20.68 -1.82
N LEU A 195 19.88 19.91 -2.92
CA LEU A 195 21.06 19.22 -3.44
C LEU A 195 22.08 20.19 -4.01
N ASP A 196 21.65 21.25 -4.69
CA ASP A 196 22.54 22.29 -5.21
C ASP A 196 23.29 22.99 -4.08
N VAL A 197 22.58 23.36 -3.01
CA VAL A 197 23.19 23.94 -1.79
C VAL A 197 24.14 22.95 -1.13
N ALA A 198 23.78 21.67 -1.05
CA ALA A 198 24.68 20.65 -0.51
C ALA A 198 25.94 20.47 -1.38
N ALA A 199 25.80 20.49 -2.70
CA ALA A 199 26.91 20.38 -3.64
C ALA A 199 27.84 21.59 -3.55
N GLU A 200 27.30 22.81 -3.43
CA GLU A 200 28.10 24.02 -3.21
C GLU A 200 28.90 23.94 -1.90
N ASN A 201 28.26 23.52 -0.80
CA ASN A 201 28.92 23.36 0.50
C ASN A 201 30.01 22.28 0.48
N LEU A 202 29.78 21.17 -0.23
CA LEU A 202 30.77 20.10 -0.41
C LEU A 202 31.95 20.58 -1.24
N THR A 203 31.70 21.25 -2.36
CA THR A 203 32.74 21.81 -3.23
C THR A 203 33.59 22.85 -2.48
N ALA A 204 32.95 23.73 -1.70
CA ALA A 204 33.66 24.71 -0.88
C ALA A 204 34.49 24.05 0.23
N SER A 205 34.00 22.96 0.81
CA SER A 205 34.74 22.19 1.81
C SER A 205 35.92 21.43 1.19
N GLU A 206 35.72 20.86 0.01
CA GLU A 206 36.79 20.22 -0.76
C GLU A 206 37.87 21.22 -1.16
N SER A 207 37.50 22.41 -1.63
CA SER A 207 38.46 23.49 -1.93
C SER A 207 39.26 23.85 -0.70
N ARG A 208 38.62 24.04 0.47
CA ARG A 208 39.34 24.35 1.72
C ARG A 208 40.34 23.27 2.11
N ILE A 209 39.97 21.99 2.00
CA ILE A 209 40.86 20.87 2.33
C ILE A 209 42.03 20.87 1.34
N ARG A 210 41.74 20.92 0.04
CA ARG A 210 42.75 20.91 -1.02
C ARG A 210 43.70 22.10 -0.91
N ASP A 211 43.19 23.30 -0.66
CA ASP A 211 44.00 24.51 -0.55
C ASP A 211 44.91 24.47 0.69
N VAL A 212 44.44 23.92 1.81
CA VAL A 212 45.27 23.71 3.02
C VAL A 212 46.37 22.68 2.76
N ASP A 213 46.05 21.56 2.12
CA ASP A 213 47.00 20.50 1.82
C ASP A 213 48.06 20.98 0.81
N VAL A 214 47.64 21.70 -0.24
CA VAL A 214 48.55 22.30 -1.21
C VAL A 214 49.44 23.36 -0.57
N ALA A 215 48.90 24.21 0.31
CA ALA A 215 49.69 25.20 1.04
C ALA A 215 50.74 24.54 1.94
N ALA A 216 50.39 23.47 2.66
CA ALA A 216 51.30 22.74 3.54
C ALA A 216 52.44 22.06 2.76
N GLU A 217 52.13 21.42 1.63
CA GLU A 217 53.12 20.81 0.75
C GLU A 217 54.02 21.87 0.11
N THR A 218 53.44 22.99 -0.34
CA THR A 218 54.21 24.11 -0.90
C THR A 218 55.17 24.70 0.12
N MET A 219 54.74 24.92 1.37
CA MET A 219 55.62 25.40 2.45
C MET A 219 56.74 24.41 2.74
N THR A 220 56.44 23.11 2.74
CA THR A 220 57.45 22.06 2.97
C THR A 220 58.45 22.00 1.83
N SER A 221 57.99 22.05 0.58
CA SER A 221 58.82 22.12 -0.61
C SER A 221 59.70 23.38 -0.61
N THR A 222 59.13 24.55 -0.32
CA THR A 222 59.89 25.81 -0.19
C THR A 222 60.91 25.75 0.95
N ARG A 223 60.55 25.21 2.12
CA ARG A 223 61.49 25.00 3.24
C ARG A 223 62.65 24.10 2.81
N ASN A 224 62.37 22.99 2.12
CA ASN A 224 63.40 22.09 1.64
C ASN A 224 64.32 22.76 0.61
N GLN A 225 63.77 23.55 -0.31
CA GLN A 225 64.56 24.34 -1.26
C GLN A 225 65.45 25.36 -0.56
N ILE A 226 64.93 26.08 0.46
CA ILE A 226 65.73 27.01 1.26
C ILE A 226 66.82 26.28 2.02
N LEU A 227 66.53 25.11 2.62
CA LEU A 227 67.52 24.30 3.33
C LEU A 227 68.60 23.78 2.37
N LEU A 228 68.25 23.38 1.15
CA LEU A 228 69.21 22.97 0.13
C LEU A 228 70.12 24.14 -0.28
N GLN A 229 69.54 25.32 -0.54
CA GLN A 229 70.31 26.53 -0.86
C GLN A 229 71.21 26.98 0.30
N ALA A 230 70.69 26.95 1.53
CA ALA A 230 71.44 27.26 2.74
C ALA A 230 72.54 26.23 3.01
N GLY A 231 72.29 24.94 2.77
CA GLY A 231 73.28 23.87 2.89
C GLY A 231 74.42 24.02 1.88
N VAL A 232 74.11 24.38 0.63
CA VAL A 232 75.13 24.68 -0.40
C VAL A 232 75.94 25.93 -0.01
N ALA A 233 75.29 27.00 0.46
CA ALA A 233 75.98 28.20 0.92
C ALA A 233 76.85 27.95 2.17
N ALA A 234 76.35 27.15 3.12
CA ALA A 234 77.09 26.76 4.31
C ALA A 234 78.30 25.88 3.98
N LEU A 235 78.15 24.92 3.06
CA LEU A 235 79.26 24.13 2.52
C LEU A 235 80.29 25.01 1.80
N ALA A 236 79.84 25.97 1.00
CA ALA A 236 80.73 26.93 0.33
C ALA A 236 81.54 27.76 1.35
N GLN A 237 80.89 28.27 2.40
CA GLN A 237 81.53 29.03 3.48
C GLN A 237 82.50 28.14 4.29
N ALA A 238 82.08 26.91 4.62
CA ALA A 238 82.91 25.94 5.35
C ALA A 238 84.13 25.49 4.54
N ASN A 239 84.07 25.51 3.21
CA ASN A 239 85.22 25.23 2.34
C ASN A 239 86.18 26.42 2.19
N GLN A 240 85.71 27.65 2.39
CA GLN A 240 86.56 28.85 2.36
C GLN A 240 87.35 29.07 3.66
N LEU A 241 86.79 28.67 4.82
CA LEU A 241 87.45 28.81 6.12
C LEU A 241 88.82 28.10 6.23
N PRO A 242 88.99 26.84 5.77
CA PRO A 242 90.28 26.15 5.79
C PRO A 242 91.30 26.81 4.87
N GLN A 243 90.86 27.37 3.73
CA GLN A 243 91.75 28.04 2.77
C GLN A 243 92.30 29.35 3.33
N SER A 244 91.50 30.11 4.07
CA SER A 244 91.98 31.33 4.75
C SER A 244 92.90 31.01 5.93
N VAL A 245 92.69 29.91 6.64
CA VAL A 245 93.63 29.44 7.69
C VAL A 245 94.96 28.97 7.09
N LEU A 246 94.94 28.30 5.93
CA LEU A 246 96.16 27.91 5.20
C LEU A 246 96.98 29.11 4.69
N GLN A 247 96.35 30.26 4.48
CA GLN A 247 97.06 31.52 4.17
C GLN A 247 97.67 32.19 5.40
N LEU A 248 97.20 31.87 6.61
CA LEU A 248 97.74 32.39 7.88
C LEU A 248 98.86 31.50 8.46
N LEU A 249 99.05 30.29 7.92
CA LEU A 249 100.09 29.34 8.32
C LEU A 249 101.28 29.29 7.34
N GLN A 250 101.26 30.11 6.29
CA GLN A 250 102.35 30.33 5.34
C GLN A 250 102.97 31.71 5.58
#